data_AF-A0A1E3PV66-F1
#
_entry.id   AF-A0A1E3PV66-F1
#
_cell.length_a   1.000
_cell.length_b   1.000
_cell.length_c   1.000
_cell.angle_alpha   90.00
_cell.angle_beta   90.00
_cell.angle_gamma   90.00
#
_symmetry.space_group_name_H-M   'P 1'
#
loop_
_entity.id
_entity.type
_entity.pdbx_description
1 polymer ?
#
loop_
_entity_poly.entity_id
_entity_poly.type
_entity_poly.pdbx_seq_one_letter_code
_entity_poly.pdbx_strand_id
1 'polypeptide(L)'
;RQGIPFSTLWLGFGATPHGMSSDTYPERLNEASSIYFVNLVVMQWFNLMVVRTRRLSIFQMPPLFNKKTQNLYLFPAILFALLMTFFWLYIPTFQTTLGTTSVPAMYFFLPMAFGVCILLLEEGRKYTVRRYPK
;
A
#
# COMPACT_ATOMS: atom_id res chain seq x y z
N ARG A 1 9.03 -19.94 12.40
CA ARG A 1 8.63 -18.52 12.55
C ARG A 1 9.87 -17.75 13.01
N GLN A 2 10.50 -16.98 12.12
CA GLN A 2 11.73 -16.22 12.39
C GLN A 2 11.42 -14.71 12.49
N GLY A 3 10.46 -14.35 13.34
CA GLY A 3 10.04 -12.95 13.53
C GLY A 3 10.82 -12.30 14.67
N ILE A 4 11.32 -11.08 14.44
CA ILE A 4 11.93 -10.26 15.49
C ILE A 4 10.80 -9.63 16.32
N PRO A 5 10.78 -9.79 17.65
CA PRO A 5 9.72 -9.20 18.47
C PRO A 5 9.79 -7.67 18.45
N PHE A 6 8.62 -7.03 18.40
CA PHE A 6 8.53 -5.57 18.34
C PHE A 6 9.18 -4.89 19.57
N SER A 7 9.12 -5.52 20.74
CA SER A 7 9.73 -5.01 21.98
C SER A 7 11.24 -4.82 21.87
N THR A 8 11.94 -5.66 21.08
CA THR A 8 13.38 -5.50 20.86
C THR A 8 13.71 -4.41 19.84
N LEU A 9 12.77 -4.04 18.98
CA LEU A 9 12.95 -2.99 17.97
C LEU A 9 12.61 -1.60 18.52
N TRP A 10 11.57 -1.50 19.34
CA TRP A 10 11.02 -0.22 19.84
C TRP A 10 12.03 0.63 20.61
N LEU A 11 12.96 0.01 21.35
CA LEU A 11 14.03 0.70 22.09
C LEU A 11 15.43 0.19 21.73
N GLY A 12 15.55 -0.66 20.71
CA GLY A 12 16.81 -1.29 20.33
C GLY A 12 17.73 -0.37 19.53
N PHE A 13 17.20 0.67 18.85
CA PHE A 13 17.96 1.66 18.06
C PHE A 13 19.12 1.06 17.23
N GLY A 14 18.87 -0.06 16.54
CA GLY A 14 19.89 -0.72 15.71
C GLY A 14 20.75 -1.77 16.43
N ALA A 15 20.50 -2.03 17.72
CA ALA A 15 21.10 -3.16 18.43
C ALA A 15 20.62 -4.49 17.85
N THR A 16 21.55 -5.41 17.59
CA THR A 16 21.24 -6.77 17.17
C THR A 16 20.61 -7.53 18.33
N PRO A 17 19.43 -8.16 18.14
CA PRO A 17 18.83 -8.99 19.18
C PRO A 17 19.77 -10.13 19.60
N HIS A 18 19.82 -10.46 20.90
CA HIS A 18 20.64 -11.56 21.41
C HIS A 18 20.30 -12.89 20.69
N GLY A 19 21.25 -13.41 19.89
CA GLY A 19 21.12 -14.66 19.15
C GLY A 19 20.88 -14.53 17.64
N MET A 20 20.91 -13.32 17.06
CA MET A 20 20.84 -13.11 15.61
C MET A 20 22.19 -12.62 15.05
N SER A 21 22.63 -13.19 13.93
CA SER A 21 23.82 -12.77 13.20
C SER A 21 23.64 -11.35 12.63
N SER A 22 24.72 -10.56 12.62
CA SER A 22 24.73 -9.18 12.09
C SER A 22 24.28 -9.09 10.63
N ASP A 23 24.36 -10.18 9.86
CA ASP A 23 24.02 -10.20 8.43
C ASP A 23 22.55 -10.53 8.18
N THR A 24 21.90 -11.31 9.05
CA THR A 24 20.49 -11.70 8.88
C THR A 24 19.51 -10.61 9.34
N TYR A 25 19.92 -9.78 10.31
CA TYR A 25 19.11 -8.66 10.78
C TYR A 25 18.78 -7.61 9.70
N PRO A 26 19.76 -7.05 8.95
CA PRO A 26 19.48 -6.07 7.90
C PRO A 26 18.69 -6.67 6.73
N GLU A 27 18.91 -7.94 6.39
CA GLU A 27 18.15 -8.63 5.34
C GLU A 27 16.65 -8.69 5.68
N ARG A 28 16.30 -9.01 6.93
CA ARG A 28 14.91 -9.03 7.40
C ARG A 28 14.30 -7.64 7.48
N LEU A 29 15.08 -6.63 7.83
CA LEU A 29 14.62 -5.23 7.84
C LEU A 29 14.32 -4.72 6.42
N ASN A 30 15.19 -5.07 5.48
CA ASN A 30 15.04 -4.79 4.06
C ASN A 30 13.80 -5.48 3.47
N GLU A 31 13.55 -6.74 3.87
CA GLU A 31 12.32 -7.48 3.54
C GLU A 31 11.07 -6.78 4.08
N ALA A 32 11.05 -6.45 5.37
CA ALA A 32 9.92 -5.75 5.98
C ALA A 32 9.66 -4.38 5.35
N SER A 33 10.72 -3.63 5.03
CA SER A 33 10.63 -2.30 4.40
C SER A 33 10.07 -2.40 2.97
N SER A 34 10.48 -3.42 2.23
CA SER A 34 9.96 -3.70 0.88
C SER A 34 8.47 -4.07 0.91
N ILE A 35 8.05 -4.90 1.86
CA ILE A 35 6.62 -5.24 2.07
C ILE A 35 5.82 -3.99 2.44
N TYR A 36 6.36 -3.13 3.31
CA TYR A 36 5.74 -1.87 3.69
C TYR A 36 5.57 -0.93 2.49
N PHE A 37 6.59 -0.81 1.64
CA PHE A 37 6.52 -0.03 0.40
C PHE A 37 5.39 -0.52 -0.53
N VAL A 38 5.29 -1.84 -0.77
CA VAL A 38 4.19 -2.43 -1.55
C VAL A 38 2.84 -2.09 -0.93
N ASN A 39 2.72 -2.21 0.39
CA ASN A 39 1.49 -1.89 1.11
C ASN A 39 1.06 -0.43 0.87
N LEU A 40 2.00 0.52 0.98
CA LEU A 40 1.72 1.92 0.69
C LEU A 40 1.25 2.11 -0.75
N VAL A 41 1.94 1.58 -1.76
CA VAL A 41 1.54 1.80 -3.16
C VAL A 41 0.15 1.24 -3.46
N VAL A 42 -0.14 0.03 -2.99
CA VAL A 42 -1.45 -0.62 -3.21
C VAL A 42 -2.56 0.15 -2.51
N MET A 43 -2.39 0.53 -1.24
CA MET A 43 -3.38 1.33 -0.51
C MET A 43 -3.65 2.68 -1.20
N GLN A 44 -2.63 3.28 -1.81
CA GLN A 44 -2.78 4.55 -2.52
C GLN A 44 -3.68 4.44 -3.76
N TRP A 45 -3.83 3.26 -4.39
CA TRP A 45 -4.81 3.07 -5.46
C TRP A 45 -6.24 3.26 -4.96
N PHE A 46 -6.54 2.68 -3.80
CA PHE A 46 -7.85 2.79 -3.15
C PHE A 46 -8.10 4.21 -2.64
N ASN A 47 -7.09 4.83 -2.05
CA ASN A 47 -7.16 6.22 -1.60
C ASN A 47 -7.46 7.17 -2.77
N LEU A 48 -6.78 6.98 -3.91
CA LEU A 48 -7.00 7.78 -5.12
C LEU A 48 -8.45 7.62 -5.65
N MET A 49 -9.00 6.41 -5.63
CA MET A 49 -10.40 6.16 -6.00
C MET A 49 -11.39 6.85 -5.03
N VAL A 50 -11.07 6.85 -3.73
CA VAL A 50 -11.90 7.46 -2.68
C VAL A 50 -11.92 8.98 -2.77
N VAL A 51 -10.76 9.63 -2.88
CA VAL A 51 -10.61 11.10 -2.83
C VAL A 51 -11.29 11.80 -4.01
N ARG A 52 -11.44 11.07 -5.12
CA ARG A 52 -12.12 11.56 -6.33
C ARG A 52 -13.55 12.04 -6.06
N THR A 53 -14.27 11.42 -5.13
CA THR A 53 -15.67 11.74 -4.84
C THR A 53 -15.81 12.26 -3.42
N ARG A 54 -16.09 13.57 -3.26
CA ARG A 54 -16.20 14.19 -1.93
C ARG A 54 -17.50 13.88 -1.18
N ARG A 55 -18.63 13.81 -1.90
CA ARG A 55 -19.97 13.59 -1.31
C ARG A 55 -20.78 12.51 -2.01
N LEU A 56 -20.57 12.31 -3.32
CA LEU A 56 -21.29 11.33 -4.13
C LEU A 56 -20.63 9.96 -4.02
N SER A 57 -21.41 8.89 -4.19
CA SER A 57 -20.86 7.52 -4.16
C SER A 57 -20.02 7.25 -5.39
N ILE A 58 -19.00 6.38 -5.24
CA ILE A 58 -18.32 5.75 -6.38
C ILE A 58 -19.31 5.09 -7.35
N PHE A 59 -20.45 4.56 -6.88
CA PHE A 59 -21.48 3.96 -7.74
C PHE A 59 -22.30 5.00 -8.53
N GLN A 60 -22.41 6.23 -8.02
CA GLN A 60 -23.15 7.33 -8.68
C GLN A 60 -22.28 8.07 -9.70
N MET A 61 -20.96 8.08 -9.48
CA MET A 61 -19.96 8.60 -10.42
C MET A 61 -18.95 7.50 -10.74
N PRO A 62 -19.35 6.47 -11.49
CA PRO A 62 -18.47 5.35 -11.78
C PRO A 62 -17.24 5.84 -12.55
N PRO A 63 -16.03 5.35 -12.21
CA PRO A 63 -14.78 5.75 -12.87
C PRO A 63 -14.73 5.33 -14.34
N LEU A 64 -15.52 4.32 -14.73
CA LEU A 64 -15.75 3.86 -16.09
C LEU A 64 -17.24 4.05 -16.46
N PHE A 65 -17.52 4.27 -17.74
CA PHE A 65 -18.86 4.28 -18.37
C PHE A 65 -19.74 5.54 -18.28
N ASN A 66 -19.36 6.60 -17.55
CA ASN A 66 -20.10 7.88 -17.61
C ASN A 66 -19.26 9.00 -18.23
N LYS A 67 -19.54 9.39 -19.49
CA LYS A 67 -18.80 10.43 -20.23
C LYS A 67 -18.71 11.79 -19.51
N LYS A 68 -19.65 12.10 -18.60
CA LYS A 68 -19.65 13.36 -17.83
C LYS A 68 -18.73 13.33 -16.60
N THR A 69 -18.34 12.15 -16.15
CA THR A 69 -17.56 11.93 -14.91
C THR A 69 -16.52 10.84 -15.11
N GLN A 70 -15.98 10.69 -16.30
CA GLN A 70 -14.93 9.71 -16.57
C GLN A 70 -13.56 10.36 -16.31
N ASN A 71 -12.70 9.69 -15.55
CA ASN A 71 -11.29 10.05 -15.50
C ASN A 71 -10.48 8.85 -15.99
N LEU A 72 -10.33 8.76 -17.32
CA LEU A 72 -9.57 7.68 -17.95
C LEU A 72 -8.10 7.69 -17.56
N TYR A 73 -7.52 8.86 -17.24
CA TYR A 73 -6.13 8.99 -16.81
C TYR A 73 -5.84 8.34 -15.45
N LEU A 74 -6.88 7.99 -14.69
CA LEU A 74 -6.75 7.29 -13.41
C LEU A 74 -6.17 5.88 -13.57
N PHE A 75 -6.58 5.15 -14.61
CA PHE A 75 -6.11 3.78 -14.84
C PHE A 75 -4.64 3.72 -15.31
N PRO A 76 -4.19 4.56 -16.27
CA PRO A 76 -2.77 4.70 -16.59
C PRO A 76 -1.93 5.14 -15.39
N ALA A 77 -2.44 6.02 -14.52
CA ALA A 77 -1.70 6.44 -13.33
C ALA A 77 -1.50 5.28 -12.32
N ILE A 78 -2.54 4.47 -12.09
CA ILE A 78 -2.45 3.26 -11.26
C ILE A 78 -1.49 2.25 -11.89
N LEU A 79 -1.59 2.01 -13.20
CA LEU A 79 -0.70 1.11 -13.94
C LEU A 79 0.75 1.58 -13.87
N PHE A 80 0.99 2.88 -14.05
CA PHE A 80 2.32 3.47 -13.92
C PHE A 80 2.90 3.31 -12.51
N ALA A 81 2.09 3.52 -11.46
CA ALA A 81 2.52 3.29 -10.09
C ALA A 81 2.86 1.82 -9.82
N LEU A 82 2.09 0.88 -10.40
CA LEU A 82 2.39 -0.55 -10.34
C LEU A 82 3.71 -0.88 -11.04
N LEU A 83 3.93 -0.35 -12.26
CA LEU A 83 5.18 -0.52 -12.99
C LEU A 83 6.37 0.03 -12.21
N MET A 84 6.21 1.20 -11.58
CA MET A 84 7.24 1.78 -10.72
C MET A 84 7.53 0.88 -9.51
N THR A 85 6.51 0.25 -8.93
CA THR A 85 6.71 -0.70 -7.82
C THR A 85 7.60 -1.87 -8.25
N PHE A 86 7.37 -2.44 -9.43
CA PHE A 86 8.23 -3.49 -9.98
C PHE A 86 9.63 -2.97 -10.31
N PHE A 87 9.74 -1.78 -10.88
CA PHE A 87 11.03 -1.14 -11.18
C PHE A 87 11.92 -1.00 -9.94
N TRP A 88 11.37 -0.56 -8.80
CA TRP A 88 12.13 -0.38 -7.56
C TRP A 88 12.45 -1.69 -6.82
N LEU A 89 11.60 -2.72 -6.94
CA LEU A 89 11.75 -3.97 -6.18
C LEU A 89 12.55 -5.06 -6.89
N TYR A 90 12.65 -5.03 -8.22
CA TYR A 90 13.24 -6.14 -9.00
C TYR A 90 14.52 -5.79 -9.74
N ILE A 91 14.91 -4.51 -9.79
CA ILE A 91 16.18 -4.10 -10.41
C ILE A 91 17.31 -4.24 -9.37
N PRO A 92 18.36 -5.03 -9.66
CA PRO A 92 19.42 -5.34 -8.69
C PRO A 92 20.19 -4.10 -8.23
N THR A 93 20.36 -3.09 -9.10
CA THR A 93 21.01 -1.82 -8.74
C THR A 93 20.23 -1.05 -7.67
N PHE A 94 18.90 -1.13 -7.68
CA PHE A 94 18.07 -0.50 -6.66
C PHE A 94 17.97 -1.35 -5.40
N GLN A 95 18.02 -2.68 -5.52
CA GLN A 95 18.08 -3.58 -4.36
C GLN A 95 19.34 -3.36 -3.51
N THR A 96 20.50 -3.16 -4.15
CA THR A 96 21.76 -2.91 -3.44
C THR A 96 21.85 -1.51 -2.84
N THR A 97 21.25 -0.49 -3.48
CA THR A 97 21.33 0.91 -3.02
C THR A 97 20.25 1.27 -1.99
N LEU A 98 19.04 0.74 -2.14
CA LEU A 98 17.90 1.01 -1.25
C LEU A 98 17.69 -0.06 -0.19
N GLY A 99 18.42 -1.18 -0.26
CA GLY A 99 18.17 -2.33 0.62
C GLY A 99 16.78 -2.90 0.41
N THR A 100 16.37 -3.11 -0.84
CA THR A 100 15.07 -3.75 -1.15
C THR A 100 15.26 -5.23 -1.48
N THR A 101 14.23 -6.04 -1.23
CA THR A 101 14.20 -7.45 -1.60
C THR A 101 12.98 -7.78 -2.44
N SER A 102 13.02 -8.89 -3.15
CA SER A 102 11.87 -9.40 -3.90
C SER A 102 10.75 -9.79 -2.93
N VAL A 103 9.62 -9.07 -3.01
CA VAL A 103 8.44 -9.36 -2.20
C VAL A 103 7.57 -10.41 -2.88
N PRO A 104 7.25 -11.54 -2.22
CA PRO A 104 6.32 -12.53 -2.75
C PRO A 104 4.93 -11.91 -3.05
N ALA A 105 4.33 -12.32 -4.18
CA ALA A 105 3.02 -11.81 -4.61
C ALA A 105 1.91 -11.97 -3.55
N MET A 106 2.03 -12.94 -2.64
CA MET A 106 1.09 -13.15 -1.53
C MET A 106 0.92 -11.89 -0.65
N TYR A 107 1.98 -11.11 -0.45
CA TYR A 107 1.92 -9.89 0.36
C TYR A 107 1.25 -8.71 -0.36
N PHE A 108 0.91 -8.82 -1.64
CA PHE A 108 0.12 -7.81 -2.36
C PHE A 108 -1.38 -7.92 -2.05
N PHE A 109 -1.86 -9.11 -1.70
CA PHE A 109 -3.29 -9.33 -1.43
C PHE A 109 -3.75 -8.74 -0.10
N LEU A 110 -2.89 -8.74 0.92
CA LEU A 110 -3.22 -8.19 2.24
C LEU A 110 -3.54 -6.68 2.18
N PRO A 111 -2.68 -5.82 1.57
CA PRO A 111 -3.00 -4.43 1.28
C PRO A 111 -4.27 -4.23 0.45
N MET A 112 -4.54 -5.11 -0.52
CA MET A 112 -5.77 -5.03 -1.30
C MET A 112 -7.02 -5.22 -0.44
N ALA A 113 -7.01 -6.20 0.48
CA ALA A 113 -8.11 -6.41 1.41
C ALA A 113 -8.33 -5.17 2.31
N PHE A 114 -7.25 -4.59 2.84
CA PHE A 114 -7.33 -3.34 3.62
C PHE A 114 -7.82 -2.16 2.78
N GLY A 115 -7.36 -2.04 1.53
CA GLY A 115 -7.81 -1.01 0.61
C GLY A 115 -9.31 -1.09 0.31
N VAL A 116 -9.86 -2.30 0.17
CA VAL A 116 -11.31 -2.52 0.05
C VAL A 116 -12.03 -2.07 1.32
N CYS A 117 -11.51 -2.41 2.51
CA CYS A 117 -12.09 -1.94 3.78
C CYS A 117 -12.12 -0.41 3.86
N ILE A 118 -11.04 0.27 3.47
CA ILE A 118 -10.98 1.75 3.42
C ILE A 118 -12.04 2.30 2.46
N LEU A 119 -12.20 1.69 1.29
CA LEU A 119 -13.21 2.10 0.31
C LEU A 119 -14.62 1.95 0.88
N LEU A 120 -14.92 0.83 1.54
CA LEU A 120 -16.22 0.60 2.18
C LEU A 120 -16.49 1.59 3.32
N LEU A 121 -15.49 1.88 4.17
CA LEU A 121 -15.60 2.86 5.24
C LEU A 121 -15.91 4.26 4.69
N GLU A 122 -15.22 4.66 3.62
CA GLU A 122 -15.44 5.96 3.00
C GLU A 122 -16.77 6.07 2.27
N GLU A 123 -17.22 5.00 1.59
CA GLU A 123 -18.57 4.95 1.04
C GLU A 123 -19.63 5.02 2.14
N GLY A 124 -19.42 4.33 3.27
CA GLY A 124 -20.25 4.44 4.47
C GLY A 124 -20.31 5.87 4.99
N ARG A 125 -19.16 6.54 5.14
CA ARG A 125 -19.09 7.95 5.55
C ARG A 125 -19.87 8.86 4.58
N LYS A 126 -19.67 8.69 3.27
CA LYS A 126 -20.37 9.47 2.24
C LYS A 126 -21.87 9.20 2.24
N TYR A 127 -22.29 7.97 2.55
CA TYR A 127 -23.70 7.62 2.69
C TYR A 127 -24.31 8.31 3.91
N THR A 128 -23.64 8.28 5.07
CA THR A 128 -24.08 8.96 6.29
C THR A 128 -24.23 10.47 6.07
N VAL A 129 -23.24 11.13 5.45
CA VAL A 129 -23.31 12.57 5.14
C VAL A 129 -24.45 12.92 4.17
N ARG A 130 -24.79 12.01 3.24
CA ARG A 130 -25.94 12.19 2.33
C ARG A 130 -27.28 11.98 3.04
N ARG A 131 -27.35 11.04 3.98
CA ARG A 131 -28.56 10.73 4.76
C ARG A 131 -28.84 11.78 5.84
N TYR A 132 -27.78 12.33 6.44
CA TYR A 132 -27.81 13.30 7.53
C TYR A 132 -26.94 14.52 7.17
N PRO A 133 -27.48 15.48 6.41
CA PRO A 133 -26.75 16.70 5.99
C PRO A 133 -26.71 17.80 7.06
N LYS A 134 -27.31 17.57 8.24
CA LYS A 134 -27.32 18.50 9.38
C LYS A 134 -26.13 18.25 10.30
#